data_AF-A0A8C8TM64-F1
#
_entry.id   AF-A0A8C8TM64-F1
#
_cell.length_a   1.000
_cell.length_b   1.000
_cell.length_c   1.000
_cell.angle_alpha   90.00
_cell.angle_beta   90.00
_cell.angle_gamma   90.00
#
_symmetry.space_group_name_H-M   'P 1'
#
loop_
_entity.id
_entity.type
_entity.pdbx_description
1 polymer ?
#
loop_
_entity_poly.entity_id
_entity_poly.type
_entity_poly.pdbx_seq_one_letter_code
_entity_poly.pdbx_strand_id
1 'polypeptide(L)'
;MAAARHSTLDFTLGAKADGEAILKGLQSIFQEHGMAESVHAWQDHGYLATYTNKNGSFANLRIYPHGLVLLDLQSYDSDAQGKQETDSLLNKIEEKMKELSQDRTGRVKRLPPIVRGGAIDRYWPTADGRLVEYDIDEVVYDEDSPYQNIKILHSKQFGNILILSGDVNLAESDLAYTRAIMGSGKEDYAGKDVLILGGGDGGILCEIVKLKPKMVTMVEIDQMVIDGCKKYMRRTCGDVLDNLKGDCYQWTTWHGLSTQQNSIPP
;
A
#
# COMPACT_ATOMS: atom_id res chain seq x y z
N MET A 1 -11.23 -6.60 -14.16
CA MET A 1 -11.77 -5.32 -13.66
C MET A 1 -10.99 -4.19 -14.29
N ALA A 2 -11.64 -3.07 -14.58
CA ALA A 2 -10.98 -1.90 -15.17
C ALA A 2 -10.21 -1.14 -14.09
N ALA A 3 -8.91 -0.95 -14.27
CA ALA A 3 -8.06 -0.15 -13.40
C ALA A 3 -7.36 0.91 -14.25
N ALA A 4 -7.24 2.12 -13.73
CA ALA A 4 -6.54 3.19 -14.42
C ALA A 4 -5.09 3.25 -13.93
N ARG A 5 -4.12 3.30 -14.84
CA ARG A 5 -2.72 3.57 -14.47
C ARG A 5 -2.41 5.03 -14.72
N HIS A 6 -1.94 5.72 -13.68
CA HIS A 6 -1.60 7.14 -13.69
C HIS A 6 -0.09 7.29 -13.62
N SER A 7 0.52 7.77 -14.72
CA SER A 7 1.95 8.05 -14.81
C SER A 7 2.20 9.55 -14.71
N THR A 8 3.29 9.94 -14.07
CA THR A 8 3.68 11.35 -13.88
C THR A 8 5.10 11.60 -14.32
N LEU A 9 5.35 12.81 -14.82
CA LEU A 9 6.67 13.26 -15.22
C LEU A 9 6.81 14.77 -15.00
N ASP A 10 7.74 15.15 -14.15
CA ASP A 10 7.94 16.53 -13.71
C ASP A 10 9.30 17.05 -14.20
N PHE A 11 9.31 18.27 -14.74
CA PHE A 11 10.52 19.00 -15.11
C PHE A 11 10.61 20.31 -14.33
N THR A 12 11.75 20.55 -13.68
CA THR A 12 12.15 21.83 -13.09
C THR A 12 13.28 22.43 -13.93
N LEU A 13 13.03 23.57 -14.56
CA LEU A 13 13.92 24.20 -15.54
C LEU A 13 14.73 25.33 -14.89
N GLY A 14 16.02 25.48 -15.27
CA GLY A 14 16.96 26.42 -14.63
C GLY A 14 16.81 27.91 -14.99
N ALA A 15 15.82 28.29 -15.81
CA ALA A 15 15.49 29.67 -16.18
C ALA A 15 13.99 29.79 -16.56
N LYS A 16 13.48 31.00 -16.82
CA LYS A 16 12.17 31.22 -17.47
C LYS A 16 12.23 30.62 -18.88
N ALA A 17 12.01 29.31 -18.99
CA ALA A 17 11.83 28.66 -20.27
C ALA A 17 10.56 29.23 -20.92
N ASP A 18 10.61 29.45 -22.22
CA ASP A 18 9.47 29.92 -22.98
C ASP A 18 8.40 28.83 -23.00
N GLY A 19 7.34 29.03 -22.22
CA GLY A 19 6.24 28.08 -22.08
C GLY A 19 5.51 27.82 -23.40
N GLU A 20 5.45 28.80 -24.29
CA GLU A 20 4.84 28.64 -25.61
C GLU A 20 5.72 27.76 -26.52
N ALA A 21 7.05 27.93 -26.46
CA ALA A 21 7.99 27.07 -27.16
C ALA A 21 7.94 25.62 -26.66
N ILE A 22 7.82 25.41 -25.34
CA ILE A 22 7.65 24.08 -24.76
C ILE A 22 6.34 23.45 -25.24
N LEU A 23 5.24 24.18 -25.16
CA LEU A 23 3.93 23.70 -25.60
C LEU A 23 3.97 23.24 -27.06
N LYS A 24 4.43 24.10 -27.97
CA LYS A 24 4.54 23.77 -29.40
C LYS A 24 5.52 22.63 -29.67
N GLY A 25 6.63 22.58 -28.92
CA GLY A 25 7.66 21.56 -29.08
C GLY A 25 7.22 20.15 -28.65
N LEU A 26 6.32 20.06 -27.67
CA LEU A 26 5.76 18.78 -27.21
C LEU A 26 4.48 18.37 -27.94
N GLN A 27 3.75 19.33 -28.50
CA GLN A 27 2.49 19.11 -29.22
C GLN A 27 2.63 18.04 -30.33
N SER A 28 3.73 18.05 -31.10
CA SER A 28 3.93 17.11 -32.20
C SER A 28 3.94 15.65 -31.73
N ILE A 29 4.48 15.38 -30.53
CA ILE A 29 4.55 14.03 -29.98
C ILE A 29 3.14 13.48 -29.76
N PHE A 30 2.24 14.24 -29.15
CA PHE A 30 0.88 13.78 -28.90
C PHE A 30 0.06 13.64 -30.19
N GLN A 31 0.28 14.53 -31.17
CA GLN A 31 -0.36 14.46 -32.48
C GLN A 31 0.05 13.22 -33.28
N GLU A 32 1.33 12.83 -33.23
CA GLU A 32 1.83 11.59 -33.85
C GLU A 32 1.18 10.34 -33.25
N HIS A 33 0.72 10.39 -31.99
CA HIS A 33 -0.04 9.32 -31.34
C HIS A 33 -1.55 9.45 -31.56
N GLY A 34 -1.99 10.34 -32.45
CA GLY A 34 -3.39 10.51 -32.84
C GLY A 34 -4.28 11.11 -31.74
N MET A 35 -3.69 11.79 -30.75
CA MET A 35 -4.44 12.42 -29.67
C MET A 35 -4.99 13.79 -30.10
N ALA A 36 -6.25 14.05 -29.77
CA ALA A 36 -6.87 15.35 -29.96
C ALA A 36 -6.45 16.30 -28.83
N GLU A 37 -6.14 17.56 -29.17
CA GLU A 37 -5.63 18.56 -28.23
C GLU A 37 -6.69 19.63 -27.90
N SER A 38 -6.71 20.06 -26.64
CA SER A 38 -7.37 21.28 -26.18
C SER A 38 -6.40 22.07 -25.29
N VAL A 39 -6.20 23.36 -25.59
CA VAL A 39 -5.28 24.23 -24.84
C VAL A 39 -6.06 25.32 -24.13
N HIS A 40 -5.81 25.44 -22.83
CA HIS A 40 -6.25 26.56 -22.01
C HIS A 40 -5.06 27.40 -21.57
N ALA A 41 -5.11 28.71 -21.82
CA ALA A 41 -4.06 29.66 -21.46
C ALA A 41 -4.58 30.66 -20.42
N TRP A 42 -3.76 30.94 -19.41
CA TRP A 42 -4.00 32.00 -18.44
C TRP A 42 -2.96 33.09 -18.61
N GLN A 43 -3.37 34.35 -18.48
CA GLN A 43 -2.50 35.52 -18.62
C GLN A 43 -1.23 35.42 -17.76
N ASP A 44 -1.37 35.04 -16.48
CA ASP A 44 -0.25 34.99 -15.53
C ASP A 44 0.01 33.60 -14.94
N HIS A 45 -0.70 32.57 -15.41
CA HIS A 45 -0.61 31.21 -14.86
C HIS A 45 -0.15 30.17 -15.89
N GLY A 46 0.29 30.58 -17.08
CA GLY A 46 0.82 29.68 -18.11
C GLY A 46 -0.26 28.86 -18.80
N TYR A 47 0.02 27.59 -19.09
CA TYR A 47 -0.80 26.75 -19.98
C TYR A 47 -1.21 25.43 -19.32
N LEU A 48 -2.38 24.95 -19.72
CA LEU A 48 -2.82 23.57 -19.56
C LEU A 48 -3.23 23.05 -20.94
N ALA A 49 -2.53 22.03 -21.43
CA ALA A 49 -2.93 21.30 -22.63
C ALA A 49 -3.44 19.92 -22.24
N THR A 50 -4.64 19.58 -22.68
CA THR A 50 -5.26 18.27 -22.49
C THR A 50 -5.27 17.54 -23.82
N TYR A 51 -4.74 16.31 -23.81
CA TYR A 51 -4.68 15.41 -24.95
C TYR A 51 -5.57 14.22 -24.69
N THR A 52 -6.54 13.94 -25.57
CA THR A 52 -7.47 12.79 -25.43
C THR A 52 -7.28 11.81 -26.58
N ASN A 53 -7.24 10.52 -26.27
CA ASN A 53 -7.11 9.44 -27.25
C ASN A 53 -8.44 8.67 -27.39
N LYS A 54 -8.68 8.09 -28.57
CA LYS A 54 -9.88 7.32 -28.89
C LYS A 54 -10.04 6.06 -28.02
N ASN A 55 -8.95 5.54 -27.47
CA ASN A 55 -8.94 4.39 -26.56
C ASN A 55 -9.34 4.75 -25.11
N GLY A 56 -9.70 6.01 -24.84
CA GLY A 56 -10.11 6.48 -23.50
C GLY A 56 -8.96 6.93 -22.60
N SER A 57 -7.70 6.80 -23.04
CA SER A 57 -6.56 7.42 -22.35
C SER A 57 -6.52 8.93 -22.57
N PHE A 58 -5.91 9.64 -21.64
CA PHE A 58 -5.68 11.08 -21.76
C PHE A 58 -4.38 11.50 -21.09
N ALA A 59 -3.87 12.66 -21.48
CA ALA A 59 -2.74 13.30 -20.85
C ALA A 59 -3.05 14.78 -20.57
N ASN A 60 -2.53 15.29 -19.46
CA ASN A 60 -2.54 16.71 -19.12
C ASN A 60 -1.10 17.21 -19.03
N LEU A 61 -0.76 18.21 -19.82
CA LEU A 61 0.50 18.93 -19.78
C LEU A 61 0.27 20.30 -19.15
N ARG A 62 0.79 20.48 -17.94
CA ARG A 62 0.71 21.74 -17.20
C ARG A 62 2.05 22.46 -17.25
N ILE A 63 2.07 23.64 -17.86
CA ILE A 63 3.27 24.47 -18.00
C ILE A 63 3.10 25.73 -17.15
N TYR A 64 3.88 25.84 -16.08
CA TYR A 64 3.90 27.02 -15.21
C TYR A 64 4.91 28.07 -15.69
N PRO A 65 4.64 29.37 -15.48
CA PRO A 65 5.50 30.46 -15.96
C PRO A 65 6.85 30.56 -15.24
N HIS A 66 7.03 29.81 -14.15
CA HIS A 66 8.24 29.82 -13.31
C HIS A 66 9.12 28.57 -13.52
N GLY A 67 9.02 27.91 -14.67
CA GLY A 67 9.92 26.82 -15.06
C GLY A 67 9.55 25.44 -14.54
N LEU A 68 8.33 25.26 -14.03
CA LEU A 68 7.79 23.95 -13.67
C LEU A 68 6.89 23.43 -14.80
N VAL A 69 7.16 22.23 -15.32
CA VAL A 69 6.32 21.52 -16.29
C VAL A 69 5.93 20.18 -15.70
N LEU A 70 4.63 19.91 -15.63
CA LEU A 70 4.08 18.66 -15.12
C LEU A 70 3.33 17.96 -16.24
N LEU A 71 3.55 16.65 -16.36
CA LEU A 71 2.80 15.79 -17.25
C LEU A 71 2.13 14.69 -16.44
N ASP A 72 0.81 14.58 -16.59
CA ASP A 72 0.00 13.49 -16.09
C ASP A 72 -0.51 12.69 -17.28
N LEU A 73 -0.38 11.37 -17.25
CA LEU A 73 -0.95 10.49 -18.27
C LEU A 73 -1.72 9.36 -17.60
N GLN A 74 -2.98 9.20 -17.99
CA GLN A 74 -3.84 8.15 -17.49
C GLN A 74 -4.25 7.21 -18.63
N SER A 75 -3.96 5.93 -18.47
CA SER A 75 -4.38 4.87 -19.37
C SER A 75 -5.46 4.00 -18.72
N TYR A 76 -6.45 3.58 -19.53
CA TYR A 76 -7.49 2.64 -19.12
C TYR A 76 -6.98 1.18 -19.13
N ASP A 77 -5.89 0.93 -19.87
CA ASP A 77 -5.33 -0.41 -20.00
C ASP A 77 -4.13 -0.62 -19.10
N SER A 78 -4.23 -1.65 -18.26
CA SER A 78 -3.14 -2.18 -17.44
C SER A 78 -2.41 -3.33 -18.13
N ASP A 79 -2.82 -3.70 -19.35
CA ASP A 79 -2.14 -4.71 -20.14
C ASP A 79 -0.72 -4.30 -20.55
N ALA A 80 0.07 -5.27 -21.00
CA ALA A 80 1.48 -5.05 -21.31
C ALA A 80 1.66 -4.05 -22.47
N GLN A 81 0.70 -3.99 -23.40
CA GLN A 81 0.77 -3.13 -24.58
C GLN A 81 0.50 -1.66 -24.22
N GLY A 82 -0.58 -1.36 -23.50
CA GLY A 82 -0.88 0.00 -23.04
C GLY A 82 0.20 0.56 -22.09
N LYS A 83 0.81 -0.32 -21.29
CA LYS A 83 2.02 -0.01 -20.50
C LYS A 83 3.17 0.44 -21.39
N GLN A 84 3.51 -0.34 -22.41
CA GLN A 84 4.64 -0.05 -23.28
C GLN A 84 4.43 1.23 -24.10
N GLU A 85 3.21 1.46 -24.59
CA GLU A 85 2.84 2.70 -25.30
C GLU A 85 3.01 3.94 -24.40
N THR A 86 2.51 3.86 -23.17
CA THR A 86 2.67 4.94 -22.17
C THR A 86 4.14 5.21 -21.87
N ASP A 87 4.91 4.15 -21.61
CA ASP A 87 6.33 4.30 -21.27
C ASP A 87 7.16 4.84 -22.44
N SER A 88 6.82 4.45 -23.68
CA SER A 88 7.41 4.98 -24.92
C SER A 88 7.10 6.47 -25.11
N LEU A 89 5.85 6.89 -24.89
CA LEU A 89 5.45 8.29 -24.98
C LEU A 89 6.18 9.16 -23.95
N LEU A 90 6.26 8.71 -22.70
CA LEU A 90 7.00 9.42 -21.65
C LEU A 90 8.49 9.56 -22.00
N ASN A 91 9.13 8.50 -22.52
CA ASN A 91 10.53 8.55 -22.94
C ASN A 91 10.76 9.59 -24.05
N LYS A 92 9.89 9.63 -25.07
CA LYS A 92 9.97 10.64 -26.15
C LYS A 92 9.83 12.06 -25.60
N ILE A 93 8.94 12.27 -24.63
CA ILE A 93 8.75 13.60 -24.00
C ILE A 93 9.98 13.99 -23.19
N GLU A 94 10.58 13.06 -22.43
CA GLU A 94 11.83 13.31 -21.71
C GLU A 94 12.97 13.71 -22.65
N GLU A 95 13.15 12.98 -23.76
CA GLU A 95 14.15 13.31 -24.78
C GLU A 95 13.88 14.68 -25.40
N LYS A 96 12.64 14.96 -25.78
CA LYS A 96 12.27 16.24 -26.37
C LYS A 96 12.45 17.42 -25.44
N MET A 97 12.15 17.24 -24.15
CA MET A 97 12.38 18.28 -23.14
C MET A 97 13.86 18.58 -22.94
N LYS A 98 14.75 17.59 -23.07
CA LYS A 98 16.21 17.83 -23.05
C LYS A 98 16.65 18.69 -24.23
N GLU A 99 16.13 18.42 -25.43
CA GLU A 99 16.37 19.25 -26.62
C GLU A 99 15.89 20.70 -26.42
N LEU A 100 14.62 20.86 -26.01
CA LEU A 100 13.98 22.18 -25.86
C LEU A 100 14.61 23.02 -24.75
N SER A 101 15.12 22.38 -23.70
CA SER A 101 15.77 23.06 -22.59
C SER A 101 17.25 23.39 -22.82
N GLN A 102 17.84 22.97 -23.96
CA GLN A 102 19.28 23.10 -24.24
C GLN A 102 20.14 22.56 -23.09
N ASP A 103 19.74 21.43 -22.51
CA ASP A 103 20.40 20.79 -21.35
C ASP A 103 20.42 21.64 -20.06
N ARG A 104 19.61 22.70 -19.98
CA ARG A 104 19.37 23.48 -18.75
C ARG A 104 18.22 22.93 -17.91
N THR A 105 17.84 21.68 -18.14
CA THR A 105 16.87 21.00 -17.28
C THR A 105 17.51 20.80 -15.92
N GLY A 106 17.00 21.46 -14.88
CA GLY A 106 17.56 21.36 -13.54
C GLY A 106 17.29 20.01 -12.90
N ARG A 107 16.02 19.60 -12.86
CA ARG A 107 15.60 18.31 -12.28
C ARG A 107 14.47 17.70 -13.07
N VAL A 108 14.61 16.42 -13.40
CA VAL A 108 13.52 15.56 -13.90
C VAL A 108 13.12 14.60 -12.80
N LYS A 109 11.82 14.42 -12.57
CA LYS A 109 11.29 13.43 -11.62
C LYS A 109 10.20 12.61 -12.28
N ARG A 110 10.41 11.29 -12.35
CA ARG A 110 9.43 10.31 -12.82
C ARG A 110 9.22 9.28 -11.71
N LEU A 111 8.07 9.35 -11.05
CA LEU A 111 7.71 8.41 -10.00
C LEU A 111 7.16 7.10 -10.61
N PRO A 112 7.18 5.98 -9.86
CA PRO A 112 6.42 4.80 -10.25
C PRO A 112 4.95 5.17 -10.53
N PRO A 113 4.36 4.69 -11.63
CA PRO A 113 2.95 4.97 -11.92
C PRO A 113 2.02 4.38 -10.85
N ILE A 114 1.01 5.16 -10.47
CA ILE A 114 0.02 4.77 -9.46
C ILE A 114 -1.14 4.06 -10.16
N VAL A 115 -1.48 2.87 -9.69
CA VAL A 115 -2.66 2.12 -10.15
C VAL A 115 -3.88 2.57 -9.32
N ARG A 116 -4.94 3.01 -9.99
CA ARG A 116 -6.16 3.55 -9.38
C ARG A 116 -7.33 2.63 -9.67
N GLY A 117 -8.06 2.23 -8.63
CA GLY A 117 -9.16 1.26 -8.76
C GLY A 117 -8.68 -0.14 -9.14
N GLY A 118 -7.43 -0.48 -8.79
CA GLY A 118 -6.89 -1.82 -8.99
C GLY A 118 -7.64 -2.85 -8.15
N ALA A 119 -7.80 -4.06 -8.68
CA ALA A 119 -8.37 -5.19 -7.93
C ALA A 119 -7.50 -5.59 -6.72
N ILE A 120 -6.21 -5.25 -6.76
CA ILE A 120 -5.25 -5.44 -5.68
C ILE A 120 -4.77 -4.06 -5.27
N ASP A 121 -5.13 -3.65 -4.05
CA ASP A 121 -4.68 -2.39 -3.48
C ASP A 121 -3.26 -2.55 -2.89
N ARG A 122 -2.35 -1.69 -3.35
CA ARG A 122 -0.94 -1.68 -2.96
C ARG A 122 -0.59 -0.49 -2.07
N TYR A 123 -1.51 0.45 -1.88
CA TYR A 123 -1.22 1.75 -1.28
C TYR A 123 -1.80 1.81 0.12
N TRP A 124 -0.96 1.51 1.12
CA TRP A 124 -1.33 1.52 2.54
C TRP A 124 -0.54 2.60 3.27
N PRO A 125 -1.08 3.84 3.39
CA PRO A 125 -0.35 4.95 3.98
C PRO A 125 0.11 4.65 5.41
N THR A 126 1.22 5.23 5.80
CA THR A 126 1.76 5.07 7.15
C THR A 126 0.92 5.82 8.19
N ALA A 127 1.07 5.49 9.46
CA ALA A 127 0.40 6.17 10.57
C ALA A 127 0.63 7.70 10.60
N ASP A 128 1.78 8.18 10.10
CA ASP A 128 2.11 9.60 9.96
C ASP A 128 1.68 10.21 8.60
N GLY A 129 0.89 9.49 7.80
CA GLY A 129 0.26 9.99 6.58
C GLY A 129 1.15 10.01 5.33
N ARG A 130 2.26 9.26 5.31
CA ARG A 130 3.11 9.15 4.11
C ARG A 130 2.53 8.11 3.15
N LEU A 131 2.51 8.45 1.87
CA LEU A 131 2.17 7.50 0.81
C LEU A 131 3.30 6.49 0.62
N VAL A 132 2.98 5.20 0.76
CA VAL A 132 3.88 4.09 0.49
C VAL A 132 3.18 3.06 -0.38
N GLU A 133 3.93 2.40 -1.25
CA GLU A 133 3.47 1.29 -2.08
C GLU A 133 4.13 0.00 -1.59
N TYR A 134 3.33 -1.03 -1.36
CA TYR A 134 3.77 -2.37 -1.03
C TYR A 134 3.86 -3.25 -2.28
N ASP A 135 4.72 -4.26 -2.24
CA ASP A 135 4.92 -5.27 -3.28
C ASP A 135 3.85 -6.38 -3.23
N ILE A 136 2.58 -5.99 -3.09
CA ILE A 136 1.44 -6.91 -2.98
C ILE A 136 1.10 -7.49 -4.35
N ASP A 137 0.89 -8.81 -4.41
CA ASP A 137 0.51 -9.53 -5.63
C ASP A 137 -0.73 -10.40 -5.50
N GLU A 138 -1.27 -10.57 -4.29
CA GLU A 138 -2.51 -11.32 -4.05
C GLU A 138 -3.36 -10.73 -2.91
N VAL A 139 -4.68 -10.70 -3.09
CA VAL A 139 -5.66 -10.53 -2.01
C VAL A 139 -6.03 -11.92 -1.52
N VAL A 140 -5.51 -12.31 -0.36
CA VAL A 140 -5.67 -13.67 0.21
C VAL A 140 -6.99 -13.79 0.97
N TYR A 141 -7.38 -12.71 1.66
CA TYR A 141 -8.59 -12.59 2.44
C TYR A 141 -9.03 -11.13 2.48
N ASP A 142 -10.33 -10.87 2.34
CA ASP A 142 -10.93 -9.54 2.49
C ASP A 142 -12.40 -9.70 2.85
N GLU A 143 -12.71 -9.57 4.14
CA GLU A 143 -14.07 -9.75 4.66
C GLU A 143 -14.36 -8.74 5.77
N ASP A 144 -15.63 -8.40 5.92
CA ASP A 144 -16.11 -7.58 7.03
C ASP A 144 -16.65 -8.47 8.16
N SER A 145 -16.06 -8.35 9.35
CA SER A 145 -16.62 -8.91 10.58
C SER A 145 -17.63 -7.94 11.20
N PRO A 146 -18.38 -8.36 12.24
CA PRO A 146 -19.21 -7.43 13.02
C PRO A 146 -18.42 -6.28 13.69
N TYR A 147 -17.09 -6.34 13.74
CA TYR A 147 -16.23 -5.39 14.43
C TYR A 147 -15.39 -4.53 13.48
N GLN A 148 -14.90 -5.09 12.37
CA GLN A 148 -13.92 -4.44 11.51
C GLN A 148 -13.82 -5.09 10.13
N ASN A 149 -13.25 -4.36 9.16
CA ASN A 149 -12.76 -4.95 7.93
C ASN A 149 -11.44 -5.68 8.19
N ILE A 150 -11.29 -6.88 7.65
CA ILE A 150 -10.12 -7.75 7.83
C ILE A 150 -9.57 -8.08 6.46
N LYS A 151 -8.33 -7.68 6.19
CA LYS A 151 -7.59 -8.08 4.98
C LYS A 151 -6.36 -8.87 5.33
N ILE A 152 -6.08 -9.89 4.51
CA ILE A 152 -4.78 -10.54 4.45
C ILE A 152 -4.29 -10.42 3.01
N LEU A 153 -3.17 -9.73 2.83
CA LEU A 153 -2.60 -9.44 1.52
C LEU A 153 -1.22 -10.11 1.41
N HIS A 154 -0.94 -10.78 0.30
CA HIS A 154 0.38 -11.38 0.09
C HIS A 154 1.37 -10.33 -0.42
N SER A 155 2.46 -10.14 0.30
CA SER A 155 3.65 -9.39 -0.13
C SER A 155 4.79 -10.37 -0.39
N LYS A 156 5.53 -10.14 -1.49
CA LYS A 156 6.65 -11.01 -1.86
C LYS A 156 7.76 -11.01 -0.83
N GLN A 157 8.05 -9.85 -0.25
CA GLN A 157 9.13 -9.69 0.74
C GLN A 157 8.66 -9.94 2.19
N PHE A 158 7.43 -9.57 2.55
CA PHE A 158 6.93 -9.64 3.93
C PHE A 158 6.08 -10.89 4.21
N GLY A 159 5.73 -11.66 3.19
CA GLY A 159 4.75 -12.75 3.30
C GLY A 159 3.33 -12.20 3.41
N ASN A 160 2.45 -12.93 4.07
CA ASN A 160 1.09 -12.45 4.30
C ASN A 160 1.08 -11.32 5.34
N ILE A 161 0.34 -10.24 5.04
CA ILE A 161 0.18 -9.03 5.85
C ILE A 161 -1.25 -8.96 6.34
N LEU A 162 -1.47 -8.94 7.65
CA LEU A 162 -2.75 -8.67 8.28
C LEU A 162 -2.98 -7.17 8.39
N ILE A 163 -4.10 -6.71 7.83
CA ILE A 163 -4.54 -5.31 7.84
C ILE A 163 -5.96 -5.25 8.42
N LEU A 164 -6.16 -4.48 9.49
CA LEU A 164 -7.44 -4.34 10.17
C LEU A 164 -7.94 -2.90 10.05
N SER A 165 -9.15 -2.70 9.52
CA SER A 165 -9.73 -1.38 9.25
C SER A 165 -8.80 -0.42 8.50
N GLY A 166 -7.91 -0.96 7.65
CA GLY A 166 -6.94 -0.21 6.86
C GLY A 166 -5.62 0.14 7.56
N ASP A 167 -5.41 -0.32 8.80
CA ASP A 167 -4.13 -0.20 9.50
C ASP A 167 -3.33 -1.51 9.38
N VAL A 168 -2.02 -1.41 9.13
CA VAL A 168 -1.15 -2.58 9.00
C VAL A 168 -0.76 -3.06 10.41
N ASN A 169 -1.25 -4.23 10.81
CA ASN A 169 -1.01 -4.75 12.15
C ASN A 169 0.26 -5.60 12.23
N LEU A 170 0.40 -6.56 11.32
CA LEU A 170 1.50 -7.53 11.36
C LEU A 170 1.67 -8.24 10.01
N ALA A 171 2.91 -8.46 9.59
CA ALA A 171 3.25 -9.41 8.52
C ALA A 171 3.93 -10.68 9.05
N GLU A 172 3.93 -11.75 8.26
CA GLU A 172 4.65 -12.99 8.59
C GLU A 172 6.17 -12.79 8.80
N SER A 173 6.74 -11.72 8.25
CA SER A 173 8.14 -11.32 8.47
C SER A 173 8.40 -10.62 9.82
N ASP A 174 7.36 -10.20 10.54
CA ASP A 174 7.48 -9.25 11.65
C ASP A 174 7.75 -9.90 13.01
N LEU A 175 8.60 -10.93 13.04
CA LEU A 175 9.05 -11.53 14.31
C LEU A 175 9.68 -10.49 15.24
N ALA A 176 10.26 -9.42 14.68
CA ALA A 176 10.78 -8.30 15.45
C ALA A 176 9.71 -7.61 16.32
N TYR A 177 8.48 -7.45 15.81
CA TYR A 177 7.35 -6.92 16.57
C TYR A 177 7.03 -7.82 17.76
N THR A 178 6.80 -9.11 17.50
CA THR A 178 6.49 -10.12 18.53
C THR A 178 7.61 -10.19 19.58
N ARG A 179 8.87 -10.18 19.16
CA ARG A 179 10.01 -10.17 20.08
C ARG A 179 10.06 -8.89 20.92
N ALA A 180 9.82 -7.73 20.33
CA ALA A 180 9.88 -6.44 21.02
C ALA A 180 8.80 -6.35 22.10
N ILE A 181 7.54 -6.69 21.77
CA ILE A 181 6.41 -6.63 22.70
C ILE A 181 6.53 -7.65 23.84
N MET A 182 7.25 -8.76 23.61
CA MET A 182 7.62 -9.74 24.65
C MET A 182 8.85 -9.35 25.49
N GLY A 183 9.30 -8.10 25.46
CA GLY A 183 10.44 -7.64 26.28
C GLY A 183 11.82 -7.97 25.71
N SER A 184 11.91 -8.26 24.40
CA SER A 184 13.17 -8.41 23.65
C SER A 184 14.12 -9.49 24.16
N GLY A 185 13.60 -10.51 24.86
CA GLY A 185 14.37 -11.63 25.41
C GLY A 185 14.99 -11.35 26.79
N LYS A 186 14.56 -10.29 27.48
CA LYS A 186 14.98 -9.99 28.86
C LYS A 186 14.13 -10.74 29.90
N GLU A 187 12.90 -11.08 29.53
CA GLU A 187 11.93 -11.71 30.42
C GLU A 187 12.07 -13.24 30.41
N ASP A 188 11.94 -13.84 31.60
CA ASP A 188 11.77 -15.28 31.75
C ASP A 188 10.29 -15.61 31.94
N TYR A 189 9.72 -16.27 30.92
CA TYR A 189 8.32 -16.69 30.87
C TYR A 189 8.07 -18.07 31.47
N ALA A 190 9.10 -18.83 31.84
CA ALA A 190 8.95 -20.16 32.41
C ALA A 190 8.13 -20.11 33.72
N GLY A 191 7.07 -20.90 33.79
CA GLY A 191 6.19 -20.98 34.96
C GLY A 191 5.39 -19.70 35.27
N LYS A 192 5.32 -18.73 34.35
CA LYS A 192 4.57 -17.48 34.54
C LYS A 192 3.12 -17.60 34.07
N ASP A 193 2.23 -16.86 34.73
CA ASP A 193 0.87 -16.61 34.26
C ASP A 193 0.89 -15.32 33.41
N VAL A 194 0.39 -15.39 32.17
CA VAL A 194 0.46 -14.32 31.17
C VAL A 194 -0.95 -14.01 30.63
N LEU A 195 -1.27 -12.73 30.49
CA LEU A 195 -2.48 -12.24 29.84
C LEU A 195 -2.11 -11.48 28.56
N ILE A 196 -2.68 -11.87 27.43
CA ILE A 196 -2.57 -11.19 26.14
C ILE A 196 -3.93 -10.57 25.84
N LEU A 197 -3.96 -9.27 25.55
CA LEU A 197 -5.17 -8.55 25.13
C LEU A 197 -5.08 -8.28 23.62
N GLY A 198 -6.09 -8.72 22.88
CA GLY A 198 -6.03 -8.82 21.42
C GLY A 198 -5.07 -9.94 20.99
N GLY A 199 -4.23 -9.65 20.00
CA GLY A 199 -3.24 -10.61 19.49
C GLY A 199 -3.87 -11.74 18.67
N GLY A 200 -4.98 -11.46 17.97
CA GLY A 200 -5.68 -12.44 17.12
C GLY A 200 -4.83 -13.06 16.01
N ASP A 201 -3.67 -12.49 15.69
CA ASP A 201 -2.65 -13.09 14.82
C ASP A 201 -2.00 -14.34 15.42
N GLY A 202 -2.04 -14.50 16.74
CA GLY A 202 -1.52 -15.65 17.47
C GLY A 202 0.01 -15.70 17.64
N GLY A 203 0.76 -14.69 17.17
CA GLY A 203 2.22 -14.70 17.19
C GLY A 203 2.80 -14.68 18.60
N ILE A 204 2.31 -13.79 19.46
CA ILE A 204 2.76 -13.70 20.86
C ILE A 204 2.44 -15.01 21.59
N LEU A 205 1.23 -15.55 21.40
CA LEU A 205 0.82 -16.82 22.01
C LEU A 205 1.73 -17.98 21.55
N CYS A 206 1.98 -18.09 20.24
CA CYS A 206 2.83 -19.13 19.65
C CYS A 206 4.25 -19.10 20.23
N GLU A 207 4.83 -17.91 20.38
CA GLU A 207 6.18 -17.77 20.94
C GLU A 207 6.22 -18.03 22.45
N ILE A 208 5.27 -17.51 23.23
CA ILE A 208 5.27 -17.70 24.69
C ILE A 208 5.06 -19.18 25.07
N VAL A 209 4.19 -19.92 24.38
CA VAL A 209 3.94 -21.35 24.67
C VAL A 209 5.23 -22.18 24.61
N LYS A 210 6.16 -21.84 23.70
CA LYS A 210 7.48 -22.51 23.58
C LYS A 210 8.37 -22.30 24.82
N LEU A 211 8.11 -21.23 25.60
CA LEU A 211 8.87 -20.85 26.80
C LEU A 211 8.33 -21.48 28.09
N LYS A 212 7.42 -22.46 27.99
CA LYS A 212 6.87 -23.24 29.11
C LYS A 212 6.24 -22.36 30.21
N PRO A 213 5.28 -21.50 29.85
CA PRO A 213 4.53 -20.71 30.82
C PRO A 213 3.70 -21.65 31.70
N LYS A 214 3.21 -21.13 32.83
CA LYS A 214 2.20 -21.84 33.64
C LYS A 214 0.83 -21.75 32.97
N MET A 215 0.45 -20.56 32.52
CA MET A 215 -0.79 -20.34 31.77
C MET A 215 -0.67 -19.07 30.92
N VAL A 216 -1.15 -19.13 29.68
CA VAL A 216 -1.35 -17.95 28.82
C VAL A 216 -2.83 -17.81 28.52
N THR A 217 -3.45 -16.71 28.96
CA THR A 217 -4.82 -16.38 28.58
C THR A 217 -4.77 -15.30 27.50
N MET A 218 -5.29 -15.59 26.32
CA MET A 218 -5.44 -14.63 25.23
C MET A 218 -6.91 -14.20 25.12
N VAL A 219 -7.14 -12.89 25.14
CA VAL A 219 -8.49 -12.31 25.05
C VAL A 219 -8.63 -11.55 23.74
N GLU A 220 -9.27 -12.17 22.75
CA GLU A 220 -9.52 -11.56 21.43
C GLU A 220 -11.04 -11.58 21.16
N ILE A 221 -11.56 -10.46 20.66
CA ILE A 221 -13.00 -10.23 20.47
C ILE A 221 -13.49 -10.79 19.13
N ASP A 222 -12.61 -10.83 18.14
CA ASP A 222 -12.96 -11.11 16.75
C ASP A 222 -12.53 -12.51 16.31
N GLN A 223 -13.50 -13.44 16.26
CA GLN A 223 -13.27 -14.80 15.80
C GLN A 223 -12.82 -14.85 14.33
N MET A 224 -13.24 -13.90 13.50
CA MET A 224 -12.85 -13.89 12.08
C MET A 224 -11.37 -13.54 11.90
N VAL A 225 -10.79 -12.72 12.80
CA VAL A 225 -9.34 -12.49 12.82
C VAL A 225 -8.59 -13.79 13.16
N ILE A 226 -9.05 -14.52 14.17
CA ILE A 226 -8.46 -15.81 14.56
C ILE A 226 -8.53 -16.82 13.40
N ASP A 227 -9.70 -16.98 12.79
CA ASP A 227 -9.92 -17.95 11.71
C ASP A 227 -9.13 -17.59 10.44
N GLY A 228 -9.07 -16.30 10.10
CA GLY A 228 -8.24 -15.79 9.01
C GLY A 228 -6.76 -16.05 9.25
N CYS A 229 -6.23 -15.69 10.43
CA CYS A 229 -4.82 -15.88 10.77
C CYS A 229 -4.44 -17.36 10.88
N LYS A 230 -5.30 -18.18 11.49
CA LYS A 230 -5.16 -19.64 11.52
C LYS A 230 -5.05 -20.21 10.10
N LYS A 231 -5.76 -19.68 9.12
CA LYS A 231 -5.72 -20.20 7.76
C LYS A 231 -4.53 -19.67 6.96
N TYR A 232 -4.19 -18.39 7.12
CA TYR A 232 -3.31 -17.68 6.18
C TYR A 232 -2.03 -17.11 6.80
N MET A 233 -1.89 -17.03 8.12
CA MET A 233 -0.70 -16.46 8.81
C MET A 233 0.11 -17.55 9.52
N ARG A 234 0.30 -18.70 8.87
CA ARG A 234 0.89 -19.90 9.49
C ARG A 234 2.33 -19.71 9.94
N ARG A 235 3.11 -18.81 9.32
CA ARG A 235 4.47 -18.49 9.81
C ARG A 235 4.45 -17.73 11.13
N THR A 236 3.37 -17.01 11.41
CA THR A 236 3.17 -16.26 12.65
C THR A 236 2.61 -17.16 13.76
N CYS A 237 1.46 -17.81 13.53
CA CYS A 237 0.75 -18.53 14.58
C CYS A 237 1.15 -20.01 14.73
N GLY A 238 1.82 -20.60 13.73
CA GLY A 238 2.03 -22.05 13.67
C GLY A 238 0.70 -22.80 13.71
N ASP A 239 0.59 -23.75 14.64
CA ASP A 239 -0.59 -24.57 14.90
C ASP A 239 -1.32 -24.19 16.21
N VAL A 240 -0.89 -23.16 16.93
CA VAL A 240 -1.44 -22.82 18.25
C VAL A 240 -2.92 -22.40 18.18
N LEU A 241 -3.37 -21.91 17.02
CA LEU A 241 -4.78 -21.55 16.77
C LEU A 241 -5.62 -22.74 16.26
N ASP A 242 -5.02 -23.91 16.05
CA ASP A 242 -5.78 -25.10 15.66
C ASP A 242 -6.71 -25.57 16.77
N ASN A 243 -6.26 -25.44 18.02
CA ASN A 243 -7.05 -25.67 19.23
C ASN A 243 -7.02 -24.42 20.11
N LEU A 244 -8.18 -23.85 20.43
CA LEU A 244 -8.27 -22.62 21.24
C LEU A 244 -8.00 -22.82 22.73
N LYS A 245 -7.65 -24.05 23.14
CA LYS A 245 -7.21 -24.42 24.49
C LYS A 245 -6.18 -25.53 24.38
N GLY A 246 -5.15 -25.45 25.21
CA GLY A 246 -4.13 -26.49 25.37
C GLY A 246 -3.64 -26.56 26.81
N ASP A 247 -2.57 -27.32 27.05
CA ASP A 247 -2.08 -27.62 28.39
C ASP A 247 -1.67 -26.36 29.20
N CYS A 248 -1.16 -25.34 28.51
CA CYS A 248 -0.64 -24.11 29.11
C CYS A 248 -1.21 -22.83 28.50
N TYR A 249 -2.31 -22.91 27.75
CA TYR A 249 -2.96 -21.73 27.18
C TYR A 249 -4.45 -21.89 26.94
N GLN A 250 -5.16 -20.77 26.90
CA GLN A 250 -6.54 -20.67 26.47
C GLN A 250 -6.82 -19.35 25.75
N TRP A 251 -7.71 -19.40 24.78
CA TRP A 251 -8.35 -18.24 24.18
C TRP A 251 -9.75 -18.05 24.77
N THR A 252 -10.15 -16.79 24.92
CA THR A 252 -11.49 -16.41 25.34
C THR A 252 -11.86 -15.05 24.77
N THR A 253 -13.15 -14.71 24.79
CA THR A 253 -13.63 -13.35 24.53
C THR A 253 -13.75 -12.57 25.84
N TRP A 254 -13.91 -11.25 25.77
CA TRP A 254 -14.17 -10.42 26.96
C TRP A 254 -15.37 -10.90 27.79
N HIS A 255 -16.43 -11.35 27.13
CA HIS A 255 -17.59 -11.95 27.80
C HIS A 255 -17.21 -13.26 28.51
N GLY A 256 -16.40 -14.10 27.87
CA GLY A 256 -15.87 -15.32 28.48
C GLY A 256 -14.99 -15.06 29.71
N LEU A 257 -14.19 -13.99 29.71
CA LEU A 257 -13.38 -13.61 30.87
C LEU A 257 -14.24 -13.18 32.07
N SER A 258 -15.28 -12.36 31.82
CA SER A 258 -16.18 -11.87 32.88
C SER A 258 -16.97 -12.99 33.58
N THR A 259 -17.32 -14.04 32.83
CA THR A 259 -18.02 -15.22 33.37
C THR A 259 -17.09 -16.12 34.19
N GLN A 260 -15.80 -16.18 33.85
CA GLN A 260 -14.79 -16.88 34.64
C GLN A 260 -14.50 -16.19 35.99
N GLN A 261 -14.47 -14.86 36.05
CA GLN A 261 -14.31 -14.14 37.33
C GLN A 261 -15.47 -14.41 38.30
N ASN A 262 -16.70 -14.51 37.78
CA ASN A 262 -17.89 -14.79 38.61
C ASN A 262 -18.01 -16.24 39.09
N SER A 263 -17.11 -17.13 38.65
CA SER A 263 -17.11 -18.55 39.03
C SER A 263 -15.95 -18.93 39.97
N ILE A 264 -15.11 -17.96 40.36
CA ILE A 264 -14.13 -18.13 41.44
C ILE A 264 -14.86 -17.83 42.77
N PRO A 265 -15.07 -18.81 43.67
CA PRO A 265 -15.66 -18.55 44.98
C PRO A 265 -14.75 -17.58 45.78
N PRO A 266 -15.34 -16.78 46.71
CA PRO A 266 -14.61 -15.76 47.47
C PRO A 266 -13.44 -16.30 48.29
#